data_AF-A0A0B1RZG4-F1
#
_entry.id   AF-A0A0B1RZG4-F1
#
_cell.length_a   1.000
_cell.length_b   1.000
_cell.length_c   1.000
_cell.angle_alpha   90.00
_cell.angle_beta   90.00
_cell.angle_gamma   90.00
#
_symmetry.space_group_name_H-M   'P 1'
#
loop_
_entity.id
_entity.type
_entity.pdbx_description
1 polymer ?
#
loop_
_entity_poly.entity_id
_entity_poly.type
_entity_poly.pdbx_seq_one_letter_code
_entity_poly.pdbx_strand_id
1 'polypeptide(L)'
;MKFIQVCADELISIRKQLKELTEERGIKLSLLPFFIKATSLALLEFPSLNASIDEKLENVIHKASHNICLAMDTPGGLVVPNIKNCEQRFVAVISIY
;
A
#
# COMPACT_ATOMS: atom_id res chain seq x y z
N MET A 1 3.43 1.98 -23.39
CA MET A 1 3.44 1.72 -21.94
C MET A 1 4.59 0.77 -21.64
N LYS A 2 5.66 1.25 -20.98
CA LYS A 2 6.79 0.40 -20.60
C LYS A 2 6.51 -0.19 -19.22
N PHE A 3 6.59 -1.51 -19.10
CA PHE A 3 6.58 -2.18 -17.81
C PHE A 3 7.99 -2.24 -17.26
N ILE A 4 8.12 -2.05 -15.96
CA ILE A 4 9.37 -2.25 -15.23
C ILE A 4 9.27 -3.56 -14.47
N GLN A 5 10.37 -4.31 -14.46
CA GLN A 5 10.53 -5.48 -13.60
C GLN A 5 11.32 -5.06 -12.36
N VAL A 6 10.95 -5.60 -11.21
CA VAL A 6 11.60 -5.31 -9.93
C VAL A 6 12.14 -6.62 -9.38
N CYS A 7 13.43 -6.65 -9.02
CA CYS A 7 14.02 -7.77 -8.29
C CYS A 7 13.56 -7.71 -6.83
N ALA A 8 12.96 -8.79 -6.32
CA ALA A 8 12.37 -8.85 -4.98
C ALA A 8 13.04 -9.87 -4.06
N ASP A 9 14.21 -10.40 -4.42
CA ASP A 9 14.88 -11.49 -3.69
C ASP A 9 15.18 -11.12 -2.23
N GLU A 10 15.75 -9.93 -2.01
CA GLU A 10 16.03 -9.42 -0.66
C GLU A 10 14.75 -9.20 0.15
N LEU A 11 13.71 -8.66 -0.50
CA LEU A 11 12.41 -8.44 0.14
C LEU A 11 11.79 -9.76 0.60
N ILE A 12 11.89 -10.81 -0.22
CA ILE A 12 11.41 -12.15 0.12
C ILE A 12 12.21 -12.74 1.29
N SER A 13 13.53 -12.52 1.32
CA SER A 13 14.39 -12.95 2.43
C SER A 13 13.99 -12.28 3.75
N ILE A 14 13.86 -10.95 3.76
CA ILE A 14 13.43 -10.17 4.93
C ILE A 14 12.02 -10.60 5.38
N ARG A 15 11.10 -10.79 4.44
CA ARG A 15 9.74 -11.27 4.77
C ARG A 15 9.79 -12.61 5.49
N LYS A 16 10.64 -13.55 5.06
CA LYS A 16 10.77 -14.86 5.72
C LYS A 16 11.24 -14.71 7.17
N GLN A 17 12.25 -13.88 7.41
CA GLN A 17 12.75 -13.61 8.77
C GLN A 17 11.69 -12.97 9.66
N LEU A 18 10.94 -12.01 9.12
CA LEU A 18 9.89 -11.32 9.88
C LEU A 18 8.63 -12.16 10.09
N LYS A 19 8.39 -13.16 9.22
CA LYS A 19 7.21 -14.02 9.28
C LYS A 19 7.09 -14.72 10.63
N GLU A 20 8.18 -15.28 11.13
CA GLU A 20 8.22 -16.01 12.40
C GLU A 20 7.79 -15.10 13.56
N LEU A 21 8.37 -13.90 13.66
CA LEU A 21 8.03 -12.89 14.68
C LEU A 21 6.58 -12.41 14.58
N THR A 22 6.03 -12.31 13.37
CA THR A 22 4.64 -11.88 13.17
C THR A 22 3.63 -12.99 13.44
N GLU A 23 4.00 -14.25 13.22
CA GLU A 23 3.15 -15.42 13.47
C GLU A 23 2.92 -15.62 14.97
N GLU A 24 3.91 -15.35 15.82
CA GLU A 24 3.75 -15.32 17.28
C GLU A 24 2.67 -14.32 17.74
N ARG A 25 2.45 -13.26 16.96
CA ARG A 25 1.43 -12.22 17.19
C ARG A 25 0.13 -12.46 16.43
N GLY A 26 0.00 -13.61 15.74
CA GLY A 26 -1.17 -13.95 14.93
C GLY A 26 -1.31 -13.13 13.65
N ILE A 27 -0.26 -12.43 13.21
CA ILE A 27 -0.29 -11.56 12.02
C ILE A 27 0.26 -12.32 10.82
N LYS A 28 -0.53 -12.44 9.75
CA LYS A 28 -0.11 -13.09 8.51
C LYS A 28 0.62 -12.10 7.58
N LEU A 29 1.94 -12.13 7.60
CA LEU A 29 2.77 -11.23 6.78
C LEU A 29 2.89 -11.67 5.31
N SER A 30 2.18 -10.96 4.43
CA SER A 30 2.28 -11.09 2.97
C SER A 30 3.26 -10.07 2.35
N LEU A 31 3.42 -10.07 1.03
CA LEU A 31 4.24 -9.06 0.32
C LEU A 31 3.50 -7.73 0.14
N LEU A 32 2.16 -7.74 0.11
CA LEU A 32 1.35 -6.55 -0.17
C LEU A 32 1.61 -5.38 0.80
N PRO A 33 1.71 -5.58 2.13
CA PRO A 33 2.00 -4.49 3.07
C PRO A 33 3.31 -3.76 2.78
N PHE A 34 4.32 -4.45 2.23
CA PHE A 34 5.58 -3.83 1.83
C PHE A 34 5.37 -2.91 0.62
N PHE A 35 4.63 -3.37 -0.39
CA PHE A 35 4.30 -2.54 -1.55
C PHE A 35 3.46 -1.33 -1.17
N ILE A 36 2.46 -1.50 -0.30
CA ILE A 36 1.63 -0.40 0.20
C ILE A 36 2.49 0.63 0.93
N LYS A 37 3.43 0.18 1.78
CA LYS A 37 4.32 1.10 2.49
C LYS A 37 5.31 1.78 1.54
N ALA A 38 5.88 1.07 0.58
CA ALA A 38 6.78 1.64 -0.43
C ALA A 38 6.06 2.69 -1.29
N THR A 39 4.82 2.40 -1.73
CA THR A 39 3.97 3.37 -2.43
C THR A 39 3.69 4.57 -1.56
N SER A 40 3.35 4.38 -0.27
CA SER A 40 3.14 5.50 0.65
C SER A 40 4.38 6.39 0.79
N LEU A 41 5.59 5.83 0.83
CA LEU A 41 6.83 6.60 0.82
C LEU A 41 7.02 7.36 -0.50
N ALA A 42 6.76 6.72 -1.64
CA ALA A 42 6.83 7.39 -2.95
C ALA A 42 5.81 8.54 -3.07
N LEU A 43 4.62 8.40 -2.48
CA LEU A 43 3.61 9.47 -2.47
C LEU A 43 4.04 10.69 -1.63
N LEU A 44 4.94 10.53 -0.65
CA LEU A 44 5.53 11.66 0.06
C LEU A 44 6.47 12.48 -0.83
N GLU A 45 7.25 11.81 -1.68
CA GLU A 45 8.16 12.46 -2.63
C GLU A 45 7.43 13.02 -3.85
N PHE A 46 6.35 12.35 -4.28
CA PHE A 46 5.57 12.70 -5.46
C PHE A 46 4.08 12.95 -5.09
N PRO A 47 3.77 14.02 -4.35
CA PRO A 47 2.41 14.29 -3.85
C PRO A 47 1.38 14.60 -4.95
N SER A 48 1.82 14.87 -6.18
CA SER A 48 0.95 15.01 -7.35
C SER A 48 0.24 13.72 -7.72
N LEU A 49 0.81 12.56 -7.37
CA LEU A 49 0.17 11.26 -7.60
C LEU A 49 -0.98 10.99 -6.61
N ASN A 50 -0.97 11.63 -5.43
CA ASN A 50 -2.05 11.55 -4.45
C ASN A 50 -2.95 12.80 -4.50
N ALA A 51 -3.36 13.20 -5.69
CA ALA A 51 -4.21 14.36 -5.90
C ALA A 51 -5.49 14.00 -6.65
N SER A 52 -6.50 14.86 -6.54
CA SER A 52 -7.71 14.81 -7.35
C SER A 52 -7.96 16.17 -7.97
N ILE A 53 -8.58 16.18 -9.15
CA ILE A 53 -8.99 17.41 -9.82
C ILE A 53 -10.42 17.73 -9.39
N ASP A 54 -10.74 19.02 -9.24
CA ASP A 54 -12.12 19.46 -9.04
C ASP A 54 -12.99 19.20 -10.29
N GLU A 55 -14.31 19.27 -10.14
CA GLU A 55 -15.24 19.01 -11.24
C GLU A 55 -15.09 19.99 -12.41
N LYS A 56 -14.59 21.20 -12.13
CA LYS A 56 -14.37 22.25 -13.13
C LYS A 56 -13.04 22.10 -13.87
N LEU A 57 -12.18 21.17 -13.46
CA LEU A 57 -10.84 20.97 -14.02
C LEU A 57 -9.91 22.18 -13.88
N GLU A 58 -10.15 23.00 -12.87
CA GLU A 58 -9.43 24.25 -12.60
C GLU A 58 -8.45 24.11 -11.44
N ASN A 59 -8.73 23.20 -10.49
CA ASN A 59 -7.96 23.07 -9.26
C ASN A 59 -7.48 21.63 -9.04
N VAL A 60 -6.22 21.49 -8.61
CA VAL A 60 -5.63 20.23 -8.17
C VAL A 60 -5.60 20.19 -6.64
N ILE A 61 -6.32 19.24 -6.06
CA ILE A 61 -6.44 19.03 -4.62
C ILE A 61 -5.47 17.93 -4.21
N HIS A 62 -4.35 18.32 -3.60
CA HIS A 62 -3.39 17.38 -3.01
C HIS A 62 -3.90 16.86 -1.66
N LYS A 63 -3.81 15.54 -1.45
CA LYS A 63 -4.27 14.88 -0.22
C LYS A 63 -3.06 14.51 0.64
N ALA A 64 -3.04 14.99 1.88
CA ALA A 64 -1.98 14.67 2.83
C ALA A 64 -2.06 13.22 3.34
N SER A 65 -3.28 12.68 3.50
CA SER A 65 -3.49 11.31 3.98
C SER A 65 -3.34 10.29 2.84
N HIS A 66 -2.58 9.23 3.08
CA HIS A 66 -2.38 8.15 2.11
C HIS A 66 -3.40 7.04 2.38
N ASN A 67 -4.56 7.15 1.72
CA ASN A 67 -5.62 6.15 1.79
C ASN A 67 -5.50 5.19 0.59
N ILE A 68 -4.76 4.10 0.76
CA ILE A 68 -4.42 3.19 -0.35
C ILE A 68 -5.49 2.10 -0.47
N CYS A 69 -6.06 2.00 -1.66
CA CYS A 69 -7.08 1.01 -2.00
C CYS A 69 -6.44 -0.35 -2.36
N LEU A 70 -7.06 -1.44 -1.92
CA LEU A 70 -6.72 -2.80 -2.32
C LEU A 70 -7.87 -3.38 -3.13
N ALA A 71 -7.65 -3.69 -4.41
CA ALA A 71 -8.63 -4.39 -5.21
C ALA A 71 -8.62 -5.88 -4.84
N MET A 72 -9.74 -6.39 -4.35
CA MET A 72 -9.89 -7.80 -3.97
C MET A 72 -11.02 -8.44 -4.77
N ASP A 73 -10.72 -9.60 -5.32
CA ASP A 73 -11.72 -10.46 -5.94
C ASP A 73 -12.39 -11.31 -4.84
N THR A 74 -13.71 -11.26 -4.77
CA THR A 74 -14.52 -12.00 -3.81
C THR A 74 -15.61 -12.78 -4.53
N PRO A 75 -16.23 -13.81 -3.92
CA PRO A 75 -17.34 -14.52 -4.56
C PRO A 75 -18.53 -13.62 -4.94
N GLY A 76 -18.68 -12.47 -4.28
CA GLY A 76 -19.70 -11.46 -4.59
C GLY A 76 -19.26 -10.42 -5.64
N GLY A 77 -18.07 -10.56 -6.21
CA GLY A 77 -17.46 -9.64 -7.17
C GLY A 77 -16.30 -8.81 -6.60
N LEU A 78 -15.91 -7.77 -7.34
CA LEU A 78 -14.80 -6.89 -7.01
C LEU A 78 -15.17 -5.97 -5.83
N VAL A 79 -14.36 -6.01 -4.77
CA VAL A 79 -14.46 -5.09 -3.63
C VAL A 79 -13.16 -4.32 -3.49
N VAL A 80 -13.25 -3.03 -3.16
CA VAL A 80 -12.09 -2.14 -3.05
C VAL A 80 -12.08 -1.43 -1.69
N PRO A 81 -11.69 -2.11 -0.60
CA PRO A 81 -11.42 -1.42 0.67
C PRO A 81 -10.21 -0.49 0.54
N ASN A 82 -10.11 0.46 1.47
CA ASN A 82 -8.97 1.34 1.58
C ASN A 82 -8.38 1.30 2.99
N ILE A 83 -7.06 1.22 3.06
CA ILE A 83 -6.31 1.29 4.31
C ILE A 83 -6.02 2.77 4.58
N LYS A 84 -6.50 3.28 5.71
CA LYS A 84 -6.41 4.69 6.06
C LYS A 84 -5.04 5.08 6.60
N ASN A 85 -4.55 6.25 6.23
CA ASN A 85 -3.34 6.87 6.80
C ASN A 85 -2.11 5.95 6.77
N CYS A 86 -1.82 5.34 5.62
CA CYS A 86 -0.68 4.42 5.45
C CYS A 86 0.69 5.07 5.72
N GLU A 87 0.80 6.39 5.59
CA GLU A 87 2.00 7.16 5.92
C GLU A 87 2.38 7.03 7.39
N GLN A 88 1.40 6.93 8.29
CA GLN A 88 1.59 6.83 9.74
C GLN A 88 1.68 5.37 10.24
N ARG A 89 1.53 4.37 9.37
CA ARG A 89 1.47 2.96 9.77
C ARG A 89 2.73 2.19 9.42
N PHE A 90 3.08 1.23 10.27
CA PHE A 90 4.12 0.24 9.99
C PHE A 90 3.59 -0.92 9.14
N VAL A 91 4.48 -1.61 8.44
CA VAL A 91 4.17 -2.76 7.58
C VAL A 91 3.36 -3.82 8.32
N ALA A 92 3.71 -4.13 9.58
CA ALA A 92 2.98 -5.09 10.40
C ALA A 92 1.52 -4.68 10.66
N VAL A 93 1.26 -3.38 10.88
CA VAL A 93 -0.09 -2.86 11.11
C VAL A 93 -0.92 -2.87 9.83
N ILE A 94 -0.29 -2.56 8.69
CA ILE A 94 -0.93 -2.64 7.37
C ILE A 94 -1.34 -4.08 7.05
N SER A 95 -0.56 -5.06 7.51
CA SER A 95 -0.82 -6.50 7.27
C SER A 95 -2.04 -7.08 7.98
N ILE A 96 -2.70 -6.31 8.85
CA ILE A 96 -3.89 -6.74 9.59
C ILE A 96 -5.18 -6.47 8.78
N TYR A 97 -5.09 -5.61 7.77
CA TYR A 97 -6.17 -5.27 6.85
C TYR A 97 -6.20 -6.21 5.64
#